data_AF-A0A564Q6C8-F1
#
_entry.id   AF-A0A564Q6C8-F1
#
_cell.length_a   1.000
_cell.length_b   1.000
_cell.length_c   1.000
_cell.angle_alpha   90.00
_cell.angle_beta   90.00
_cell.angle_gamma   90.00
#
_symmetry.space_group_name_H-M   'P 1'
#
loop_
_entity.id
_entity.type
_entity.pdbx_description
1 polymer ?
#
loop_
_entity_poly.entity_id
_entity_poly.type
_entity_poly.pdbx_seq_one_letter_code
_entity_poly.pdbx_strand_id
1 'polypeptide(L)'
;MIYEGYVFRGGGYKHQDLIELIEDVGGVIVNARIMGNEATINFIVPKRDVSIIEDMILSRLRGEFDKLPLVGSEIAVVLPSITRHHFPHPACDISEYLRRNGAKTNIIGLARGVGRRIAQISQRERRVIEEHDIAVLILGNFRDCIERYKWKLYDNLQIPVVVVGGPEEVDSKVPYIGGLGRVLHRLKSTEEIKKLDELVASLERCLSERQENLTVSPFAIKSEIENQVDEIKSCRSPSPIVVQCDGVRIKINYDKYASKIRESKIGDRRVRDVAEVKRSEIKDYIIVKPYLQYV
;
A
#
# COMPACT_ATOMS: atom_id res chain seq x y z
N MET A 1 -10.89 1.94 16.32
CA MET A 1 -10.98 0.47 16.49
C MET A 1 -9.83 -0.12 15.71
N ILE A 2 -8.98 -0.96 16.31
CA ILE A 2 -7.77 -1.48 15.63
C ILE A 2 -8.20 -2.63 14.71
N TYR A 3 -8.01 -2.44 13.41
CA TYR A 3 -8.24 -3.46 12.38
C TYR A 3 -6.92 -4.17 12.04
N GLU A 4 -6.99 -5.46 11.78
CA GLU A 4 -5.87 -6.26 11.27
C GLU A 4 -6.25 -6.90 9.94
N GLY A 5 -5.28 -6.96 9.02
CA GLY A 5 -5.45 -7.53 7.69
C GLY A 5 -5.04 -9.00 7.64
N TYR A 6 -5.81 -9.79 6.88
CA TYR A 6 -5.59 -11.22 6.70
C TYR A 6 -5.87 -11.67 5.28
N VAL A 7 -5.34 -12.84 4.93
CA VAL A 7 -5.69 -13.58 3.73
C VAL A 7 -6.19 -14.96 4.07
N PHE A 8 -7.30 -15.34 3.46
CA PHE A 8 -7.76 -16.71 3.36
C PHE A 8 -7.34 -17.29 2.00
N ARG A 9 -6.75 -18.48 1.98
CA ARG A 9 -6.57 -19.28 0.76
C ARG A 9 -7.15 -20.66 0.97
N GLY A 10 -8.06 -21.08 0.11
CA GLY A 10 -8.65 -22.40 0.24
C GLY A 10 -9.66 -22.73 -0.84
N GLY A 11 -10.49 -23.72 -0.55
CA GLY A 11 -11.58 -24.11 -1.44
C GLY A 11 -12.59 -22.97 -1.63
N GLY A 12 -13.09 -22.79 -2.85
CA GLY A 12 -14.21 -21.91 -3.16
C GLY A 12 -15.55 -22.41 -2.61
N TYR A 13 -15.60 -23.57 -1.96
CA TYR A 13 -16.82 -24.05 -1.31
C TYR A 13 -17.08 -23.26 -0.02
N LYS A 14 -18.31 -22.74 0.17
CA LYS A 14 -18.72 -21.95 1.35
C LYS A 14 -17.90 -20.68 1.61
N HIS A 15 -17.23 -20.14 0.59
CA HIS A 15 -16.56 -18.85 0.70
C HIS A 15 -17.53 -17.70 1.04
N GLN A 16 -18.81 -17.86 0.70
CA GLN A 16 -19.85 -16.89 0.97
C GLN A 16 -20.16 -16.79 2.47
N ASP A 17 -20.19 -17.92 3.19
CA ASP A 17 -20.30 -17.96 4.65
C ASP A 17 -19.18 -17.15 5.33
N LEU A 18 -17.96 -17.16 4.76
CA LEU A 18 -16.84 -16.37 5.26
C LEU A 18 -17.04 -14.88 5.01
N ILE A 19 -17.51 -14.50 3.82
CA ILE A 19 -17.78 -13.11 3.46
C ILE A 19 -18.87 -12.53 4.38
N GLU A 20 -19.97 -13.25 4.56
CA GLU A 20 -21.07 -12.85 5.45
C GLU A 20 -20.57 -12.69 6.90
N LEU A 21 -19.80 -13.65 7.41
CA LEU A 21 -19.23 -13.56 8.75
C LEU A 21 -18.29 -12.36 8.91
N ILE A 22 -17.46 -12.05 7.90
CA ILE A 22 -16.58 -10.88 7.93
C ILE A 22 -17.40 -9.59 8.00
N GLU A 23 -18.49 -9.50 7.25
CA GLU A 23 -19.38 -8.34 7.27
C GLU A 23 -20.12 -8.21 8.61
N ASP A 24 -20.57 -9.33 9.19
CA ASP A 24 -21.27 -9.38 10.49
C ASP A 24 -20.38 -8.91 11.65
N VAL A 25 -19.09 -9.25 11.64
CA VAL A 25 -18.13 -8.76 12.66
C VAL A 25 -17.68 -7.32 12.40
N GLY A 26 -18.19 -6.67 11.34
CA GLY A 26 -17.82 -5.31 10.96
C GLY A 26 -16.47 -5.20 10.27
N GLY A 27 -15.99 -6.30 9.67
CA GLY A 27 -14.85 -6.34 8.78
C GLY A 27 -15.19 -5.88 7.36
N VAL A 28 -14.16 -5.76 6.51
CA VAL A 28 -14.33 -5.35 5.12
C VAL A 28 -13.49 -6.20 4.18
N ILE A 29 -14.10 -6.65 3.09
CA ILE A 29 -13.41 -7.35 2.00
C ILE A 29 -12.59 -6.34 1.17
N VAL A 30 -11.28 -6.52 1.15
CA VAL A 30 -10.36 -5.68 0.39
C VAL A 30 -10.28 -6.15 -1.05
N ASN A 31 -10.13 -7.46 -1.24
CA ASN A 31 -10.16 -8.11 -2.55
C ASN A 31 -10.57 -9.57 -2.40
N ALA A 32 -11.45 -10.05 -3.28
CA ALA A 32 -11.78 -11.46 -3.39
C ALA A 32 -11.48 -11.92 -4.82
N ARG A 33 -10.81 -13.06 -4.96
CA ARG A 33 -10.60 -13.78 -6.21
C ARG A 33 -11.08 -15.19 -6.05
N ILE A 34 -12.09 -15.57 -6.82
CA ILE A 34 -12.66 -16.91 -6.84
C ILE A 34 -12.44 -17.44 -8.25
N MET A 35 -11.65 -18.51 -8.38
CA MET A 35 -11.30 -19.13 -9.65
C MET A 35 -11.59 -20.63 -9.57
N GLY A 36 -12.74 -21.03 -10.11
CA GLY A 36 -13.19 -22.42 -10.03
C GLY A 36 -13.37 -22.85 -8.58
N ASN A 37 -12.54 -23.80 -8.13
CA ASN A 37 -12.58 -24.34 -6.78
C ASN A 37 -11.60 -23.67 -5.81
N GLU A 38 -10.89 -22.62 -6.22
CA GLU A 38 -9.95 -21.90 -5.36
C GLU A 38 -10.46 -20.50 -5.05
N ALA A 39 -10.35 -20.09 -3.78
CA ALA A 39 -10.67 -18.76 -3.32
C ALA A 39 -9.44 -18.15 -2.61
N THR A 40 -9.12 -16.92 -2.97
CA THR A 40 -8.18 -16.06 -2.24
C THR A 40 -8.92 -14.79 -1.84
N ILE A 41 -9.11 -14.58 -0.54
CA ILE A 41 -9.86 -13.44 0.00
C ILE A 41 -8.97 -12.68 0.95
N ASN A 42 -8.68 -11.43 0.61
CA ASN A 42 -7.99 -10.48 1.47
C ASN A 42 -9.02 -9.60 2.16
N PHE A 43 -8.96 -9.52 3.48
CA PHE A 43 -9.94 -8.80 4.28
C PHE A 43 -9.29 -8.15 5.50
N ILE A 44 -10.00 -7.19 6.09
CA ILE A 44 -9.65 -6.58 7.37
C ILE A 44 -10.77 -6.85 8.37
N VAL A 45 -10.43 -7.15 9.61
CA VAL A 45 -11.40 -7.38 10.71
C VAL A 45 -10.93 -6.69 11.99
N PRO A 46 -11.86 -6.32 12.89
CA PRO A 46 -11.48 -5.85 14.22
C PRO A 46 -10.67 -6.91 14.95
N LYS A 47 -9.57 -6.50 15.61
CA LYS A 47 -8.64 -7.40 16.30
C LYS A 47 -9.32 -8.35 17.30
N ARG A 48 -10.40 -7.91 17.95
CA ARG A 48 -11.15 -8.69 18.95
C ARG A 48 -11.90 -9.90 18.36
N ASP A 49 -12.19 -9.86 17.06
CA ASP A 49 -13.06 -10.83 16.38
C ASP A 49 -12.25 -11.83 15.52
N VAL A 50 -10.91 -11.72 15.50
CA VAL A 50 -10.01 -12.56 14.70
C VAL A 50 -10.15 -14.04 15.01
N SER A 51 -10.25 -14.41 16.29
CA SER A 51 -10.37 -15.82 16.70
C SER A 51 -11.61 -16.50 16.13
N ILE A 52 -12.73 -15.78 16.02
CA ILE A 52 -13.97 -16.31 15.44
C ILE A 52 -13.78 -16.63 13.95
N ILE A 53 -13.08 -15.75 13.24
CA ILE A 53 -12.76 -15.94 11.81
C ILE A 53 -11.79 -17.09 11.61
N GLU A 54 -10.74 -17.15 12.43
CA GLU A 54 -9.76 -18.24 12.42
C GLU A 54 -10.41 -19.60 12.66
N ASP A 55 -11.27 -19.70 13.68
CA ASP A 55 -12.02 -20.91 13.99
C ASP A 55 -12.89 -21.36 12.82
N MET A 56 -13.61 -20.43 12.17
CA MET A 56 -14.42 -20.73 10.98
C MET A 56 -13.57 -21.26 9.83
N ILE A 57 -12.43 -20.62 9.56
CA ILE A 57 -11.52 -20.99 8.47
C ILE A 57 -10.91 -22.37 8.72
N LEU A 58 -10.36 -22.61 9.92
CA LEU A 58 -9.66 -23.84 10.24
C LEU A 58 -10.62 -25.03 10.39
N SER A 59 -11.77 -24.84 11.04
CA SER A 59 -12.70 -25.94 11.33
C SER A 59 -13.61 -26.30 10.16
N ARG A 60 -14.14 -25.30 9.44
CA ARG A 60 -15.15 -25.53 8.41
C ARG A 60 -14.59 -25.48 6.99
N LEU A 61 -13.77 -24.48 6.69
CA LEU A 61 -13.27 -24.25 5.33
C LEU A 61 -11.97 -25.02 5.05
N ARG A 62 -11.22 -25.37 6.10
CA ARG A 62 -9.93 -26.07 6.06
C ARG A 62 -8.95 -25.40 5.09
N GLY A 63 -8.87 -24.07 5.13
CA GLY A 63 -7.95 -23.27 4.33
C GLY A 63 -6.79 -22.71 5.13
N GLU A 64 -5.88 -22.03 4.43
CA GLU A 64 -4.80 -21.24 5.00
C GLU A 64 -5.33 -19.89 5.49
N PHE A 65 -4.79 -19.44 6.61
CA PHE A 65 -5.09 -18.15 7.23
C PHE A 65 -3.78 -17.47 7.64
N ASP A 66 -3.38 -16.42 6.92
CA ASP A 66 -2.14 -15.70 7.17
C ASP A 66 -2.43 -14.21 7.46
N LYS A 67 -1.67 -13.62 8.38
CA LYS A 67 -1.70 -12.16 8.61
C LYS A 67 -1.08 -11.44 7.42
N LEU A 68 -1.72 -10.35 6.99
CA LEU A 68 -1.19 -9.43 6.00
C LEU A 68 -0.96 -8.05 6.63
N PRO A 69 0.27 -7.74 7.08
CA PRO A 69 0.54 -6.55 7.90
C PRO A 69 0.42 -5.22 7.14
N LEU A 70 0.45 -5.24 5.80
CA LEU A 70 0.44 -4.03 4.97
C LEU A 70 -0.87 -3.82 4.21
N VAL A 71 -1.94 -4.53 4.56
CA VAL A 71 -3.24 -4.38 3.89
C VAL A 71 -3.77 -2.97 4.04
N GLY A 72 -4.30 -2.43 2.93
CA GLY A 72 -4.85 -1.07 2.90
C GLY A 72 -3.79 0.03 2.82
N SER A 73 -2.52 -0.32 2.55
CA SER A 73 -1.47 0.65 2.28
C SER A 73 -1.11 0.72 0.79
N GLU A 74 -0.82 1.92 0.32
CA GLU A 74 -0.15 2.18 -0.95
C GLU A 74 1.28 2.66 -0.69
N ILE A 75 2.27 1.87 -1.12
CA ILE A 75 3.70 2.09 -0.85
C ILE A 75 4.42 2.54 -2.13
N ALA A 76 5.13 3.64 -2.05
CA ALA A 76 6.03 4.10 -3.11
C ALA A 76 7.38 3.38 -3.00
N VAL A 77 7.72 2.52 -3.98
CA VAL A 77 9.06 1.92 -4.08
C VAL A 77 9.90 2.80 -4.99
N VAL A 78 10.73 3.66 -4.39
CA VAL A 78 11.44 4.73 -5.08
C VAL A 78 12.86 4.31 -5.43
N LEU A 79 13.21 4.49 -6.70
CA LEU A 79 14.54 4.29 -7.24
C LEU A 79 15.12 5.63 -7.70
N PRO A 80 15.95 6.28 -6.88
CA PRO A 80 16.43 7.61 -7.21
C PRO A 80 17.29 7.63 -8.47
N SER A 81 18.16 6.63 -8.64
CA SER A 81 19.22 6.68 -9.67
C SER A 81 18.84 6.06 -11.01
N ILE A 82 17.71 5.37 -11.11
CA ILE A 82 17.36 4.51 -12.24
C ILE A 82 16.05 4.96 -12.88
N THR A 83 16.00 4.91 -14.20
CA THR A 83 14.77 5.12 -14.99
C THR A 83 13.85 3.91 -14.89
N ARG A 84 12.54 4.11 -15.07
CA ARG A 84 11.55 3.00 -15.11
C ARG A 84 11.81 1.86 -16.09
N HIS A 85 12.70 2.04 -17.07
CA HIS A 85 12.99 1.06 -18.13
C HIS A 85 14.10 0.07 -17.77
N HIS A 86 14.81 0.27 -16.65
CA HIS A 86 16.00 -0.50 -16.28
C HIS A 86 15.95 -0.99 -14.83
N PHE A 87 14.77 -1.42 -14.37
CA PHE A 87 14.58 -1.78 -12.97
C PHE A 87 15.50 -2.92 -12.55
N PRO A 88 16.31 -2.73 -11.48
CA PRO A 88 17.16 -3.80 -10.97
C PRO A 88 16.27 -4.84 -10.29
N HIS A 89 16.71 -6.10 -10.31
CA HIS A 89 15.99 -7.22 -9.70
C HIS A 89 15.52 -6.95 -8.25
N PRO A 90 16.33 -6.36 -7.36
CA PRO A 90 15.91 -6.02 -6.00
C PRO A 90 14.66 -5.15 -5.89
N ALA A 91 14.46 -4.19 -6.82
CA ALA A 91 13.28 -3.33 -6.75
C ALA A 91 11.99 -4.10 -7.06
N CYS A 92 12.06 -5.01 -8.03
CA CYS A 92 10.95 -5.89 -8.35
C CYS A 92 10.69 -6.90 -7.22
N ASP A 93 11.75 -7.45 -6.63
CA ASP A 93 11.64 -8.41 -5.52
C ASP A 93 11.06 -7.76 -4.26
N ILE A 94 11.56 -6.59 -3.85
CA ILE A 94 10.99 -5.82 -2.73
C ILE A 94 9.53 -5.49 -3.02
N SER A 95 9.23 -4.93 -4.19
CA SER A 95 7.86 -4.60 -4.57
C SER A 95 6.92 -5.81 -4.52
N GLU A 96 7.37 -6.97 -5.00
CA GLU A 96 6.58 -8.21 -4.97
C GLU A 96 6.42 -8.75 -3.55
N TYR A 97 7.47 -8.68 -2.72
CA TYR A 97 7.43 -9.11 -1.33
C TYR A 97 6.43 -8.28 -0.52
N LEU A 98 6.45 -6.96 -0.70
CA LEU A 98 5.48 -6.06 -0.06
C LEU A 98 4.04 -6.34 -0.51
N ARG A 99 3.82 -6.69 -1.80
CA ARG A 99 2.49 -7.08 -2.30
C ARG A 99 1.99 -8.37 -1.68
N ARG A 100 2.86 -9.36 -1.51
CA ARG A 100 2.52 -10.61 -0.83
C ARG A 100 2.10 -10.39 0.62
N ASN A 101 2.61 -9.33 1.25
CA ASN A 101 2.26 -8.89 2.60
C ASN A 101 1.07 -7.90 2.65
N GLY A 102 0.34 -7.73 1.55
CA GLY A 102 -0.93 -7.00 1.50
C GLY A 102 -0.87 -5.57 0.93
N ALA A 103 0.33 -5.02 0.69
CA ALA A 103 0.48 -3.68 0.17
C ALA A 103 0.11 -3.57 -1.32
N LYS A 104 -0.32 -2.39 -1.74
CA LYS A 104 -0.23 -1.97 -3.15
C LYS A 104 1.05 -1.19 -3.35
N THR A 105 1.88 -1.58 -4.31
CA THR A 105 3.16 -0.90 -4.55
C THR A 105 3.18 -0.20 -5.91
N ASN A 106 3.72 1.02 -5.91
CA ASN A 106 4.02 1.77 -7.12
C ASN A 106 5.54 1.98 -7.19
N ILE A 107 6.17 1.43 -8.23
CA ILE A 107 7.61 1.64 -8.45
C ILE A 107 7.82 2.98 -9.16
N ILE A 108 8.59 3.86 -8.56
CA ILE A 108 8.88 5.21 -9.06
C ILE A 108 10.38 5.31 -9.38
N GLY A 109 10.71 5.30 -10.67
CA GLY A 109 12.07 5.55 -11.14
C GLY A 109 12.28 7.03 -11.45
N LEU A 110 13.11 7.71 -10.66
CA LEU A 110 13.34 9.17 -10.79
C LEU A 110 14.40 9.52 -11.84
N ALA A 111 15.19 8.55 -12.29
CA ALA A 111 16.27 8.78 -13.25
C ALA A 111 17.29 9.86 -12.83
N ARG A 112 17.42 10.15 -11.53
CA ARG A 112 18.38 11.12 -10.96
C ARG A 112 19.74 10.46 -10.74
N GLY A 113 20.28 9.88 -11.82
CA GLY A 113 21.58 9.19 -11.86
C GLY A 113 22.82 10.09 -11.70
N VAL A 114 22.66 11.32 -11.21
CA VAL A 114 23.70 12.34 -11.13
C VAL A 114 24.55 12.21 -9.84
N GLY A 115 25.20 11.06 -9.67
CA GLY A 115 26.32 10.84 -8.74
C GLY A 115 26.16 11.43 -7.31
N ARG A 116 27.28 11.90 -6.73
CA ARG A 116 27.34 12.63 -5.45
C ARG A 116 26.96 14.12 -5.57
N ARG A 117 26.92 14.66 -6.80
CA ARG A 117 26.88 16.10 -7.07
C ARG A 117 25.49 16.72 -6.91
N ILE A 118 24.43 16.02 -7.29
CA ILE A 118 23.05 16.54 -7.23
C ILE A 118 22.14 15.44 -6.66
N ALA A 119 22.04 15.37 -5.33
CA ALA A 119 21.09 14.49 -4.65
C ALA A 119 19.81 15.26 -4.35
N GLN A 120 19.05 15.59 -5.41
CA GLN A 120 17.83 16.37 -5.32
C GLN A 120 16.72 15.72 -6.16
N ILE A 121 15.49 15.91 -5.69
CA ILE A 121 14.27 15.56 -6.42
C ILE A 121 13.49 16.85 -6.70
N SER A 122 12.81 16.89 -7.84
CA SER A 122 11.94 18.01 -8.20
C SER A 122 10.69 18.05 -7.31
N GLN A 123 10.05 19.22 -7.24
CA GLN A 123 8.79 19.38 -6.50
C GLN A 123 7.70 18.44 -7.01
N ARG A 124 7.65 18.20 -8.34
CA ARG A 124 6.68 17.27 -8.93
C ARG A 124 6.93 15.83 -8.52
N GLU A 125 8.19 15.37 -8.58
CA GLU A 125 8.56 14.01 -8.13
C GLU A 125 8.24 13.82 -6.65
N ARG A 126 8.50 14.83 -5.83
CA ARG A 126 8.15 14.87 -4.43
C ARG A 126 6.64 14.72 -4.21
N ARG A 127 5.82 15.54 -4.89
CA ARG A 127 4.36 15.44 -4.80
C ARG A 127 3.85 14.05 -5.19
N VAL A 128 4.39 13.45 -6.25
CA VAL A 128 4.03 12.08 -6.67
C VAL A 128 4.35 11.05 -5.58
N ILE A 129 5.51 11.16 -4.91
CA ILE A 129 5.87 10.26 -3.81
C ILE A 129 4.93 10.48 -2.62
N GLU A 130 4.66 11.72 -2.25
CA GLU A 130 3.82 12.13 -1.10
C GLU A 130 2.33 11.80 -1.26
N GLU A 131 1.88 11.36 -2.43
CA GLU A 131 0.54 10.79 -2.59
C GLU A 131 0.37 9.38 -2.01
N HIS A 132 1.45 8.74 -1.56
CA HIS A 132 1.45 7.39 -0.99
C HIS A 132 1.50 7.44 0.54
N ASP A 133 1.20 6.33 1.22
CA ASP A 133 1.19 6.29 2.68
C ASP A 133 2.61 6.34 3.26
N ILE A 134 3.55 5.68 2.57
CA ILE A 134 4.94 5.51 2.97
C ILE A 134 5.82 5.27 1.72
N ALA A 135 7.08 5.69 1.79
CA ALA A 135 8.05 5.44 0.73
C ALA A 135 9.19 4.52 1.17
N VAL A 136 9.53 3.54 0.32
CA VAL A 136 10.73 2.73 0.44
C VAL A 136 11.75 3.23 -0.57
N LEU A 137 12.86 3.80 -0.10
CA LEU A 137 13.92 4.31 -0.96
C LEU A 137 15.05 3.29 -1.10
N ILE A 138 15.23 2.78 -2.32
CA ILE A 138 16.29 1.83 -2.64
C ILE A 138 17.55 2.60 -3.06
N LEU A 139 18.54 2.61 -2.19
CA LEU A 139 19.82 3.26 -2.41
C LEU A 139 20.89 2.28 -2.91
N GLY A 140 22.07 2.81 -3.21
CA GLY A 140 23.20 2.02 -3.72
C GLY A 140 23.96 1.27 -2.63
N ASN A 141 25.16 0.81 -2.98
CA ASN A 141 26.00 -0.01 -2.09
C ASN A 141 27.08 0.81 -1.36
N PHE A 142 27.19 2.10 -1.64
CA PHE A 142 28.27 2.94 -1.10
C PHE A 142 27.81 3.68 0.15
N ARG A 143 28.33 3.28 1.32
CA ARG A 143 28.03 3.89 2.63
C ARG A 143 28.18 5.42 2.62
N ASP A 144 29.35 5.91 2.20
CA ASP A 144 29.64 7.35 2.12
C ASP A 144 28.62 8.13 1.27
N CYS A 145 28.12 7.52 0.19
CA CYS A 145 27.10 8.14 -0.65
C CYS A 145 25.76 8.27 0.11
N ILE A 146 25.38 7.23 0.84
CA ILE A 146 24.11 7.18 1.59
C ILE A 146 24.12 8.24 2.69
N GLU A 147 25.14 8.19 3.56
CA GLU A 147 25.24 9.00 4.77
C GLU A 147 25.42 10.49 4.46
N ARG A 148 26.28 10.84 3.48
CA ARG A 148 26.64 12.25 3.26
C ARG A 148 25.73 12.98 2.28
N TYR A 149 25.13 12.25 1.33
CA TYR A 149 24.48 12.90 0.17
C TYR A 149 23.03 12.45 -0.05
N LYS A 150 22.72 11.15 0.07
CA LYS A 150 21.40 10.64 -0.39
C LYS A 150 20.26 10.92 0.57
N TRP A 151 20.53 11.25 1.83
CA TRP A 151 19.51 11.69 2.77
C TRP A 151 18.70 12.90 2.27
N LYS A 152 19.33 13.79 1.51
CA LYS A 152 18.68 14.96 0.89
C LYS A 152 17.53 14.62 -0.05
N LEU A 153 17.47 13.39 -0.56
CA LEU A 153 16.40 12.93 -1.43
C LEU A 153 15.08 12.73 -0.69
N TYR A 154 15.14 12.51 0.62
CA TYR A 154 13.98 12.17 1.44
C TYR A 154 13.80 13.04 2.67
N ASP A 155 14.78 13.86 3.03
CA ASP A 155 14.76 14.76 4.20
C ASP A 155 13.53 15.65 4.27
N ASN A 156 12.99 16.05 3.13
CA ASN A 156 11.84 16.95 3.06
C ASN A 156 10.52 16.22 2.80
N LEU A 157 10.49 14.89 2.60
CA LEU A 157 9.22 14.19 2.34
C LEU A 157 8.28 14.31 3.54
N GLN A 158 7.01 14.62 3.30
CA GLN A 158 5.98 14.76 4.34
C GLN A 158 5.36 13.42 4.78
N ILE A 159 5.80 12.33 4.17
CA ILE A 159 5.37 10.97 4.48
C ILE A 159 6.55 10.20 5.09
N PRO A 160 6.31 9.16 5.92
CA PRO A 160 7.38 8.35 6.44
C PRO A 160 8.18 7.70 5.32
N VAL A 161 9.45 7.44 5.61
CA VAL A 161 10.40 6.87 4.66
C VAL A 161 11.17 5.77 5.36
N VAL A 162 11.26 4.61 4.70
CA VAL A 162 12.19 3.55 5.07
C VAL A 162 13.24 3.44 3.95
N VAL A 163 14.50 3.38 4.33
CA VAL A 163 15.61 3.31 3.37
C VAL A 163 16.17 1.90 3.35
N VAL A 164 16.50 1.41 2.16
CA VAL A 164 17.24 0.16 1.99
C VAL A 164 18.52 0.41 1.21
N GLY A 165 19.59 -0.30 1.55
CA GLY A 165 20.89 -0.12 0.91
C GLY A 165 21.82 -1.32 1.10
N GLY A 166 22.95 -1.28 0.39
CA GLY A 166 23.92 -2.38 0.42
C GLY A 166 24.70 -2.52 1.73
N PRO A 167 25.21 -1.44 2.35
CA PRO A 167 25.88 -1.54 3.65
C PRO A 167 24.95 -2.11 4.72
N GLU A 168 25.45 -2.95 5.61
CA GLU A 168 24.65 -3.50 6.73
C GLU A 168 24.11 -2.40 7.65
N GLU A 169 24.93 -1.38 7.89
CA GLU A 169 24.59 -0.25 8.76
C GLU A 169 25.09 1.06 8.14
N VAL A 170 24.33 2.13 8.40
CA VAL A 170 24.66 3.51 8.05
C VAL A 170 24.10 4.44 9.12
N ASP A 171 24.71 5.62 9.29
CA ASP A 171 24.08 6.69 10.07
C ASP A 171 22.88 7.27 9.29
N SER A 172 21.67 6.97 9.76
CA SER A 172 20.41 7.38 9.12
C SER A 172 19.41 7.87 10.15
N LYS A 173 18.78 9.01 9.85
CA LYS A 173 17.70 9.59 10.67
C LYS A 173 16.36 8.84 10.55
N VAL A 174 16.23 8.02 9.51
CA VAL A 174 15.04 7.23 9.22
C VAL A 174 15.39 5.74 9.30
N PRO A 175 14.41 4.84 9.51
CA PRO A 175 14.68 3.41 9.54
C PRO A 175 15.45 2.95 8.29
N TYR A 176 16.55 2.23 8.51
CA TYR A 176 17.42 1.73 7.47
C TYR A 176 17.54 0.21 7.56
N ILE A 177 17.35 -0.48 6.44
CA ILE A 177 17.56 -1.92 6.32
C ILE A 177 18.76 -2.18 5.40
N GLY A 178 19.82 -2.74 5.98
CA GLY A 178 21.03 -3.12 5.26
C GLY A 178 20.89 -4.41 4.46
N GLY A 179 21.89 -4.71 3.63
CA GLY A 179 21.95 -5.94 2.82
C GLY A 179 21.01 -5.95 1.60
N LEU A 180 20.17 -4.93 1.41
CA LEU A 180 19.18 -4.81 0.33
C LEU A 180 19.56 -3.74 -0.71
N GLY A 181 20.82 -3.76 -1.11
CA GLY A 181 21.39 -2.82 -2.07
C GLY A 181 21.08 -3.12 -3.54
N ARG A 182 21.87 -2.53 -4.42
CA ARG A 182 21.84 -2.80 -5.86
C ARG A 182 22.66 -4.05 -6.16
N VAL A 183 21.98 -5.17 -6.40
CA VAL A 183 22.57 -6.43 -6.83
C VAL A 183 22.03 -6.88 -8.19
N LEU A 184 22.78 -7.74 -8.87
CA LEU A 184 22.43 -8.27 -10.20
C LEU A 184 21.62 -9.56 -10.14
N HIS A 185 21.42 -10.15 -8.96
CA HIS A 185 20.63 -11.37 -8.76
C HIS A 185 19.28 -11.07 -8.09
N ARG A 186 18.43 -12.10 -8.02
CA ARG A 186 17.13 -12.05 -7.34
C ARG A 186 17.33 -12.27 -5.84
N LEU A 187 16.59 -11.53 -5.01
CA LEU A 187 16.60 -11.68 -3.55
C LEU A 187 15.88 -12.98 -3.16
N LYS A 188 16.65 -14.04 -2.86
CA LYS A 188 16.13 -15.40 -2.65
C LYS A 188 16.84 -16.16 -1.53
N SER A 189 17.99 -15.68 -1.08
CA SER A 189 18.70 -16.31 0.02
C SER A 189 17.91 -16.12 1.32
N THR A 190 18.11 -17.05 2.26
CA THR A 190 17.47 -16.99 3.58
C THR A 190 17.76 -15.66 4.29
N GLU A 191 18.97 -15.12 4.14
CA GLU A 191 19.33 -13.85 4.77
C GLU A 191 18.63 -12.66 4.12
N GLU A 192 18.54 -12.63 2.77
CA GLU A 192 17.78 -11.59 2.07
C GLU A 192 16.29 -11.64 2.43
N ILE A 193 15.72 -12.84 2.58
CA ILE A 193 14.31 -13.01 3.01
C ILE A 193 14.12 -12.43 4.42
N LYS A 194 15.00 -12.71 5.37
CA LYS A 194 14.95 -12.09 6.70
C LYS A 194 15.03 -10.57 6.64
N LYS A 195 15.89 -10.02 5.79
CA LYS A 195 15.95 -8.56 5.58
C LYS A 195 14.66 -7.99 4.97
N LEU A 196 13.99 -8.74 4.10
CA LEU A 196 12.67 -8.37 3.60
C LEU A 196 11.61 -8.41 4.71
N ASP A 197 11.68 -9.37 5.65
CA ASP A 197 10.81 -9.42 6.83
C ASP A 197 11.07 -8.24 7.77
N GLU A 198 12.34 -7.89 8.02
CA GLU A 198 12.72 -6.68 8.78
C GLU A 198 12.15 -5.41 8.13
N LEU A 199 12.19 -5.32 6.80
CA LEU A 199 11.58 -4.22 6.05
C LEU A 199 10.06 -4.17 6.26
N VAL A 200 9.36 -5.30 6.15
CA VAL A 200 7.91 -5.38 6.38
C VAL A 200 7.55 -4.93 7.79
N ALA A 201 8.26 -5.42 8.81
CA ALA A 201 8.03 -5.04 10.20
C ALA A 201 8.28 -3.54 10.45
N SER A 202 9.30 -2.96 9.80
CA SER A 202 9.59 -1.53 9.88
C SER A 202 8.46 -0.69 9.27
N LEU A 203 7.92 -1.13 8.12
CA LEU A 203 6.80 -0.48 7.45
C LEU A 203 5.51 -0.59 8.27
N GLU A 204 5.17 -1.76 8.81
CA GLU A 204 3.99 -1.98 9.66
C GLU A 204 4.01 -1.02 10.87
N ARG A 205 5.18 -0.86 11.51
CA ARG A 205 5.35 0.08 12.63
C ARG A 205 5.07 1.53 12.21
N CYS A 206 5.73 1.99 11.14
CA CYS A 206 5.58 3.37 10.65
C CYS A 206 4.13 3.69 10.22
N LEU A 207 3.42 2.72 9.65
CA LEU A 207 2.02 2.87 9.25
C LEU A 207 1.08 2.86 10.46
N SER A 208 1.36 2.01 11.46
CA SER A 208 0.54 1.92 12.67
C SER A 208 0.57 3.21 13.49
N GLU A 209 1.71 3.91 13.52
CA GLU A 209 1.85 5.21 14.19
C GLU A 209 1.03 6.33 13.52
N ARG A 210 0.58 6.14 12.28
CA ARG A 210 -0.20 7.11 11.50
C ARG A 210 -1.70 6.77 11.42
N GLN A 211 -2.21 5.83 12.21
CA GLN A 211 -3.65 5.57 12.20
C GLN A 211 -4.42 6.80 12.67
N GLU A 212 -5.03 7.50 11.71
CA GLU A 212 -5.85 8.69 11.94
C GLU A 212 -7.31 8.31 12.23
N ASN A 213 -7.97 9.09 13.10
CA ASN A 213 -9.40 8.97 13.31
C ASN A 213 -10.15 9.66 12.17
N LEU A 214 -10.49 8.90 11.14
CA LEU A 214 -11.18 9.37 9.95
C LEU A 214 -12.70 9.34 10.14
N THR A 215 -13.39 10.34 9.59
CA THR A 215 -14.87 10.44 9.61
C THR A 215 -15.56 9.25 8.93
N VAL A 216 -14.88 8.66 7.94
CA VAL A 216 -15.32 7.48 7.18
C VAL A 216 -14.10 6.63 6.89
N SER A 217 -14.23 5.31 7.02
CA SER A 217 -13.18 4.36 6.65
C SER A 217 -12.89 4.39 5.14
N PRO A 218 -11.62 4.45 4.71
CA PRO A 218 -11.23 4.29 3.30
C PRO A 218 -11.80 3.03 2.63
N PHE A 219 -11.96 1.95 3.40
CA PHE A 219 -12.56 0.71 2.90
C PHE A 219 -14.04 0.84 2.58
N ALA A 220 -14.78 1.62 3.39
CA ALA A 220 -16.18 1.94 3.12
C ALA A 220 -16.33 2.79 1.85
N ILE A 221 -15.44 3.78 1.66
CA ILE A 221 -15.39 4.57 0.42
C ILE A 221 -15.18 3.66 -0.78
N LYS A 222 -14.22 2.74 -0.71
CA LYS A 222 -13.96 1.79 -1.81
C LYS A 222 -15.21 0.98 -2.16
N SER A 223 -15.81 0.31 -1.18
CA SER A 223 -16.97 -0.57 -1.40
C SER A 223 -18.12 0.19 -2.05
N GLU A 224 -18.43 1.36 -1.51
CA GLU A 224 -19.59 2.12 -1.93
C GLU A 224 -19.41 2.75 -3.32
N ILE A 225 -18.21 3.20 -3.63
CA ILE A 225 -17.86 3.69 -4.97
C ILE A 225 -17.88 2.55 -6.00
N GLU A 226 -17.38 1.35 -5.65
CA GLU A 226 -17.45 0.16 -6.52
C GLU A 226 -18.90 -0.23 -6.86
N ASN A 227 -19.82 -0.06 -5.91
CA ASN A 227 -21.24 -0.35 -6.09
C ASN A 227 -21.96 0.68 -6.96
N GLN A 228 -21.67 1.98 -6.77
CA GLN A 228 -22.40 3.07 -7.43
C GLN A 228 -21.83 3.53 -8.78
N VAL A 229 -20.55 3.23 -9.08
CA VAL A 229 -19.85 3.82 -10.24
C VAL A 229 -19.45 2.74 -11.25
N ASP A 230 -20.30 2.53 -12.25
CA ASP A 230 -20.10 1.48 -13.26
C ASP A 230 -18.81 1.60 -14.08
N GLU A 231 -18.27 2.80 -14.27
CA GLU A 231 -17.04 3.02 -15.03
C GLU A 231 -15.83 2.33 -14.37
N ILE A 232 -15.92 2.04 -13.08
CA ILE A 232 -14.91 1.30 -12.33
C ILE A 232 -14.86 -0.15 -12.77
N LYS A 233 -16.03 -0.76 -13.06
CA LYS A 233 -16.14 -2.13 -13.61
C LYS A 233 -15.53 -2.21 -15.00
N SER A 234 -15.61 -1.13 -15.78
CA SER A 234 -15.01 -1.03 -17.12
C SER A 234 -13.53 -0.62 -17.13
N CYS A 235 -12.96 -0.30 -15.96
CA CYS A 235 -11.59 0.18 -15.86
C CYS A 235 -10.60 -0.95 -16.16
N ARG A 236 -9.70 -0.72 -17.12
CA ARG A 236 -8.66 -1.69 -17.53
C ARG A 236 -7.55 -1.86 -16.50
N SER A 237 -7.53 -1.05 -15.44
CA SER A 237 -6.53 -1.18 -14.38
C SER A 237 -6.80 -2.47 -13.57
N PRO A 238 -5.78 -3.29 -13.25
CA PRO A 238 -5.96 -4.51 -12.46
C PRO A 238 -6.43 -4.24 -11.01
N SER A 239 -6.34 -3.00 -10.54
CA SER A 239 -6.96 -2.53 -9.30
C SER A 239 -7.48 -1.12 -9.56
N PRO A 240 -8.76 -0.96 -9.95
CA PRO A 240 -9.35 0.34 -10.28
C PRO A 240 -9.39 1.29 -9.08
N ILE A 241 -9.65 0.78 -7.87
CA ILE A 241 -9.54 1.51 -6.62
C ILE A 241 -8.39 0.91 -5.80
N VAL A 242 -7.54 1.77 -5.26
CA VAL A 242 -6.47 1.42 -4.33
C VAL A 242 -6.78 2.09 -2.99
N VAL A 243 -6.84 1.29 -1.93
CA VAL A 243 -6.99 1.79 -0.56
C VAL A 243 -5.63 2.27 -0.05
N GLN A 244 -5.66 3.39 0.66
CA GLN A 244 -4.56 4.01 1.38
C GLN A 244 -4.97 4.13 2.85
N CYS A 245 -4.02 4.40 3.75
CA CYS A 245 -4.31 4.56 5.17
C CYS A 245 -5.23 5.75 5.43
N ASP A 246 -5.10 6.82 4.65
CA ASP A 246 -5.84 8.08 4.80
C ASP A 246 -6.81 8.38 3.63
N GLY A 247 -7.15 7.37 2.83
CA GLY A 247 -8.07 7.58 1.70
C GLY A 247 -8.05 6.50 0.63
N VAL A 248 -8.52 6.86 -0.56
CA VAL A 248 -8.51 5.96 -1.73
C VAL A 248 -8.03 6.68 -2.98
N ARG A 249 -7.33 5.95 -3.84
CA ARG A 249 -6.99 6.37 -5.20
C ARG A 249 -7.85 5.62 -6.20
N ILE A 250 -8.59 6.35 -7.03
CA ILE A 250 -9.48 5.84 -8.07
C ILE A 250 -8.85 6.10 -9.43
N LYS A 251 -8.53 5.03 -10.16
CA LYS A 251 -7.77 5.07 -11.43
C LYS A 251 -8.68 5.30 -12.64
N ILE A 252 -9.52 6.33 -12.55
CA ILE A 252 -10.35 6.86 -13.64
C ILE A 252 -10.05 8.35 -13.81
N ASN A 253 -10.42 8.92 -14.95
CA ASN A 253 -10.08 10.31 -15.27
C ASN A 253 -10.82 11.32 -14.38
N TYR A 254 -10.07 12.21 -13.74
CA TYR A 254 -10.58 13.21 -12.81
C TYR A 254 -11.56 14.18 -13.48
N ASP A 255 -11.20 14.75 -14.62
CA ASP A 255 -12.02 15.75 -15.32
C ASP A 255 -13.41 15.22 -15.68
N LYS A 256 -13.49 13.93 -16.02
CA LYS A 256 -14.73 13.28 -16.41
C LYS A 256 -15.59 12.84 -15.22
N TYR A 257 -14.97 12.33 -14.15
CA TYR A 257 -15.70 11.57 -13.13
C TYR A 257 -15.66 12.17 -11.73
N ALA A 258 -14.85 13.20 -11.44
CA ALA A 258 -14.74 13.75 -10.10
C ALA A 258 -16.07 14.27 -9.53
N SER A 259 -16.93 14.86 -10.37
CA SER A 259 -18.27 15.29 -9.95
C SER A 259 -19.16 14.10 -9.56
N LYS A 260 -19.11 13.01 -10.33
CA LYS A 260 -19.85 11.78 -10.02
C LYS A 260 -19.40 11.20 -8.68
N ILE A 261 -18.08 11.13 -8.45
CA ILE A 261 -17.50 10.66 -7.18
C ILE A 261 -17.95 11.52 -6.00
N ARG A 262 -18.00 12.85 -6.15
CA ARG A 262 -18.45 13.77 -5.09
C ARG A 262 -19.90 13.56 -4.66
N GLU A 263 -20.75 13.18 -5.62
CA GLU A 263 -22.19 12.97 -5.41
C GLU A 263 -22.54 11.54 -4.95
N SER A 264 -21.59 10.60 -5.04
CA SER A 264 -21.76 9.26 -4.49
C SER A 264 -22.08 9.33 -3.00
N LYS A 265 -22.98 8.45 -2.55
CA LYS A 265 -23.37 8.37 -1.14
C LYS A 265 -22.45 7.44 -0.37
N ILE A 266 -22.30 7.64 0.93
CA ILE A 266 -21.71 6.72 1.90
C ILE A 266 -22.63 6.70 3.11
N GLY A 267 -23.46 5.66 3.20
CA GLY A 267 -24.66 5.69 4.04
C GLY A 267 -25.55 6.85 3.62
N ASP A 268 -25.87 7.74 4.55
CA ASP A 268 -26.75 8.90 4.30
C ASP A 268 -26.04 10.17 3.80
N ARG A 269 -24.70 10.19 3.86
CA ARG A 269 -23.88 11.38 3.52
C ARG A 269 -23.32 11.29 2.12
N ARG A 270 -23.03 12.41 1.44
CA ARG A 270 -22.30 12.39 0.17
C ARG A 270 -20.79 12.43 0.41
N VAL A 271 -20.01 11.88 -0.52
CA VAL A 271 -18.54 11.88 -0.45
C VAL A 271 -18.00 13.30 -0.20
N ARG A 272 -18.52 14.31 -0.92
CA ARG A 272 -18.09 15.71 -0.75
C ARG A 272 -18.28 16.28 0.66
N ASP A 273 -19.20 15.72 1.44
CA ASP A 273 -19.53 16.17 2.78
C ASP A 273 -18.57 15.56 3.84
N VAL A 274 -17.92 14.44 3.50
CA VAL A 274 -17.09 13.65 4.44
C VAL A 274 -15.65 13.48 3.98
N ALA A 275 -15.32 13.86 2.75
CA ALA A 275 -14.01 13.69 2.15
C ALA A 275 -13.68 14.78 1.12
N GLU A 276 -12.40 15.10 1.02
CA GLU A 276 -11.84 15.91 -0.05
C GLU A 276 -11.63 15.05 -1.31
N VAL A 277 -12.04 15.57 -2.48
CA VAL A 277 -11.82 14.93 -3.78
C VAL A 277 -10.86 15.77 -4.63
N LYS A 278 -9.63 15.29 -4.79
CA LYS A 278 -8.54 16.00 -5.46
C LYS A 278 -7.96 15.23 -6.65
N ARG A 279 -7.28 15.95 -7.55
CA ARG A 279 -6.58 15.37 -8.69
C ARG A 279 -5.27 14.75 -8.21
N SER A 280 -4.99 13.56 -8.70
CA SER A 280 -3.72 12.86 -8.58
C SER A 280 -2.70 13.39 -9.59
N GLU A 281 -1.48 13.66 -9.13
CA GLU A 281 -0.27 13.91 -9.93
C GLU A 281 0.09 12.68 -10.79
N ILE A 282 -0.37 11.49 -10.38
CA ILE A 282 -0.32 10.27 -11.19
C ILE A 282 -1.53 10.22 -12.13
N LYS A 283 -1.29 10.39 -13.43
CA LYS A 283 -2.19 10.06 -14.56
C LYS A 283 -3.65 10.52 -14.43
N ASP A 284 -3.89 11.77 -14.05
CA ASP A 284 -5.23 12.38 -13.92
C ASP A 284 -6.20 11.53 -13.09
N TYR A 285 -5.68 10.71 -12.17
CA TYR A 285 -6.51 9.90 -11.29
C TYR A 285 -7.19 10.77 -10.22
N ILE A 286 -8.12 10.16 -9.49
CA ILE A 286 -8.84 10.82 -8.40
C ILE A 286 -8.28 10.31 -7.09
N ILE A 287 -8.01 11.20 -6.14
CA ILE A 287 -7.73 10.86 -4.75
C ILE A 287 -8.90 11.37 -3.91
N VAL A 288 -9.43 10.51 -3.05
CA VAL A 288 -10.48 10.84 -2.08
C VAL A 288 -9.90 10.67 -0.68
N LYS A 289 -9.82 11.74 0.10
CA LYS A 289 -9.31 11.74 1.48
C LYS A 289 -10.40 12.12 2.47
N PRO A 290 -10.87 11.19 3.34
CA PRO A 290 -11.79 11.53 4.41
C PRO A 290 -11.29 12.67 5.27
N TYR A 291 -12.20 13.48 5.79
CA TYR A 291 -11.87 14.45 6.83
C TYR A 291 -11.59 13.74 8.15
N LEU A 292 -10.70 14.31 8.95
CA LEU A 292 -10.49 13.90 10.33
C LEU A 292 -11.80 14.05 11.12
N GLN A 293 -12.11 13.06 11.93
CA GLN A 293 -13.22 13.13 12.86
C GLN A 293 -12.78 14.07 14.00
N TYR A 294 -13.39 15.25 14.08
CA TYR A 294 -13.19 16.14 15.21
C TYR A 294 -13.75 15.46 16.47
N VAL A 295 -12.87 15.23 17.45
CA VAL A 295 -13.22 14.77 18.81
C VAL A 295 -13.50 15.99 19.67
#